data_AF-A0A7J6CRM3-F1
#
_entry.id   AF-A0A7J6CRM3-F1
#
_cell.length_a   1.000
_cell.length_b   1.000
_cell.length_c   1.000
_cell.angle_alpha   90.00
_cell.angle_beta   90.00
_cell.angle_gamma   90.00
#
_symmetry.space_group_name_H-M   'P 1'
#
loop_
_entity.id
_entity.type
_entity.pdbx_description
1 polymer ?
#
loop_
_entity_poly.entity_id
_entity_poly.type
_entity_poly.pdbx_seq_one_letter_code
_entity_poly.pdbx_strand_id
1 'polypeptide(L)'
;MTQRGPAEFTPPPECPVFEPSLEEFADPFAFINKIRPIAEKTGICKVRPPPDWQPPFACDVDRLHFTPRIQRLNELEAQTRVKLNFLDQIAKFWELQGCAQNSTCGAKDPRSVPAQQIGCRGGWIRFSL
;
A
#
# COMPACT_ATOMS: atom_id res chain seq x y z
N MET A 1 -24.99 25.40 12.23
CA MET A 1 -23.93 24.74 11.45
C MET A 1 -23.41 23.57 12.27
N THR A 2 -23.95 22.37 12.05
CA THR A 2 -23.63 21.19 12.86
C THR A 2 -22.33 20.58 12.34
N GLN A 3 -21.26 20.67 13.11
CA GLN A 3 -20.01 19.98 12.79
C GLN A 3 -20.27 18.47 12.84
N ARG A 4 -20.04 17.76 11.73
CA ARG A 4 -20.04 16.29 11.71
C ARG A 4 -18.83 15.85 12.53
N GLY A 5 -19.06 15.13 13.63
CA GLY A 5 -18.00 14.52 14.42
C GLY A 5 -17.14 13.56 13.57
N PRO A 6 -15.98 13.11 14.07
CA PRO A 6 -15.16 12.13 13.36
C PRO A 6 -16.04 10.91 13.06
N ALA A 7 -16.01 10.44 11.80
CA ALA A 7 -16.74 9.25 11.40
C ALA A 7 -16.29 8.08 12.30
N GLU A 8 -17.22 7.52 13.06
CA GLU A 8 -16.97 6.39 13.95
C GLU A 8 -16.61 5.17 13.10
N PHE A 9 -15.52 4.48 13.46
CA PHE A 9 -15.03 3.32 12.72
C PHE A 9 -15.95 2.13 12.96
N THR A 10 -16.57 1.62 11.89
CA THR A 10 -17.29 0.34 11.92
C THR A 10 -16.40 -0.77 11.37
N PRO A 11 -16.06 -1.81 12.16
CA PRO A 11 -15.21 -2.90 11.68
C PRO A 11 -15.91 -3.67 10.55
N PRO A 12 -15.18 -4.00 9.46
CA PRO A 12 -15.71 -4.85 8.40
C PRO A 12 -15.91 -6.29 8.87
N PRO A 13 -16.72 -7.10 8.16
CA PRO A 13 -16.87 -8.52 8.46
C PRO A 13 -15.54 -9.27 8.31
N GLU A 14 -15.33 -10.26 9.18
CA GLU A 14 -14.13 -11.09 9.18
C GLU A 14 -14.03 -11.98 7.93
N CYS A 15 -12.79 -12.25 7.49
CA CYS A 15 -12.53 -13.11 6.35
C CYS A 15 -12.70 -14.61 6.70
N PRO A 16 -12.98 -15.47 5.71
CA PRO A 16 -13.10 -16.91 5.94
C PRO A 16 -11.78 -17.51 6.41
N VAL A 17 -11.88 -18.37 7.42
CA VAL A 17 -10.75 -19.09 8.02
C VAL A 17 -10.85 -20.57 7.64
N PHE A 18 -9.75 -21.12 7.12
CA PHE A 18 -9.66 -22.53 6.74
C PHE A 18 -8.61 -23.26 7.56
N GLU A 19 -8.95 -24.47 8.01
CA GLU A 19 -8.11 -25.37 8.79
C GLU A 19 -7.94 -26.68 8.00
N PRO A 20 -6.90 -26.80 7.15
CA PRO A 20 -6.62 -28.03 6.42
C PRO A 20 -6.26 -29.17 7.37
N SER A 21 -6.59 -30.40 6.96
CA SER A 21 -6.01 -31.60 7.55
C SER A 21 -4.51 -31.73 7.18
N LEU A 22 -3.78 -32.64 7.84
CA LEU A 22 -2.36 -32.90 7.49
C LEU A 22 -2.19 -33.33 6.02
N GLU A 23 -3.14 -34.10 5.49
CA GLU A 23 -3.12 -34.56 4.08
C GLU A 23 -3.34 -33.39 3.12
N GLU A 24 -4.29 -32.50 3.42
CA GLU A 24 -4.56 -31.31 2.61
C GLU A 24 -3.45 -30.27 2.72
N PHE A 25 -2.78 -30.21 3.87
CA PHE A 25 -1.65 -29.32 4.10
C PHE A 25 -0.38 -29.78 3.38
N ALA A 26 -0.29 -31.06 3.00
CA ALA A 26 0.84 -31.59 2.24
C ALA A 26 0.93 -31.02 0.81
N ASP A 27 -0.21 -30.77 0.15
CA ASP A 27 -0.27 -30.11 -1.16
C ASP A 27 -1.00 -28.75 -1.07
N PRO A 28 -0.25 -27.64 -0.87
CA PRO A 28 -0.85 -26.33 -0.72
C PRO A 28 -1.57 -25.84 -1.99
N PHE A 29 -1.16 -26.27 -3.20
CA PHE A 29 -1.80 -25.83 -4.43
C PHE A 29 -3.15 -26.50 -4.63
N ALA A 30 -3.24 -27.79 -4.32
CA ALA A 30 -4.51 -28.51 -4.31
C ALA A 30 -5.49 -27.88 -3.30
N PHE A 31 -5.02 -27.56 -2.10
CA PHE A 31 -5.83 -26.91 -1.08
C PHE A 31 -6.29 -25.51 -1.50
N ILE A 32 -5.40 -24.68 -2.06
CA ILE A 32 -5.76 -23.35 -2.59
C ILE A 32 -6.82 -23.45 -3.67
N ASN A 33 -6.71 -24.42 -4.59
CA ASN A 33 -7.70 -24.62 -5.64
C ASN A 33 -9.05 -25.09 -5.09
N LYS A 34 -9.06 -25.88 -4.00
CA LYS A 34 -10.29 -26.27 -3.29
C LYS A 34 -11.00 -25.08 -2.64
N ILE A 35 -10.26 -24.17 -1.99
CA ILE A 35 -10.84 -23.01 -1.30
C ILE A 35 -11.13 -21.80 -2.20
N ARG A 36 -10.50 -21.74 -3.40
CA ARG A 36 -10.66 -20.67 -4.40
C ARG A 36 -12.11 -20.18 -4.59
N PRO A 37 -13.13 -21.02 -4.86
CA PRO A 37 -14.49 -20.54 -5.11
C PRO A 37 -15.15 -19.82 -3.92
N ILE A 38 -14.62 -20.02 -2.71
CA ILE A 38 -15.10 -19.36 -1.49
C ILE A 38 -14.26 -18.10 -1.22
N ALA A 39 -12.93 -18.22 -1.28
CA ALA A 39 -11.99 -17.14 -0.99
C ALA A 39 -12.01 -16.02 -2.04
N GLU A 40 -12.34 -16.34 -3.30
CA GLU A 40 -12.41 -15.35 -4.37
C GLU A 40 -13.51 -14.31 -4.14
N LYS A 41 -14.63 -14.71 -3.51
CA LYS A 41 -15.73 -13.79 -3.17
C LYS A 41 -15.31 -12.72 -2.15
N THR A 42 -14.40 -13.06 -1.25
CA THR A 42 -13.93 -12.17 -0.19
C THR A 42 -12.62 -11.45 -0.54
N GLY A 43 -11.94 -11.87 -1.60
CA GLY A 43 -10.64 -11.34 -2.04
C GLY A 43 -9.46 -11.75 -1.14
N ILE A 44 -9.71 -12.02 0.14
CA ILE A 44 -8.74 -12.50 1.13
C ILE A 44 -9.32 -13.70 1.91
N CYS A 45 -8.44 -14.57 2.40
CA CYS A 45 -8.77 -15.65 3.34
C CYS A 45 -7.59 -15.92 4.28
N LYS A 46 -7.86 -16.55 5.41
CA LYS A 46 -6.85 -16.94 6.41
C LYS A 46 -6.75 -18.47 6.46
N VAL A 47 -5.54 -19.01 6.33
CA VAL A 47 -5.28 -20.45 6.49
C VAL A 47 -4.54 -20.66 7.81
N ARG A 48 -5.10 -21.48 8.70
CA ARG A 48 -4.45 -21.89 9.94
C ARG A 48 -3.80 -23.26 9.72
N PRO A 49 -2.46 -23.38 9.82
CA PRO A 49 -1.81 -24.68 9.67
C PRO A 49 -2.23 -25.64 10.79
N PRO A 50 -2.04 -26.96 10.61
CA PRO A 50 -2.24 -27.95 11.66
C PRO A 50 -1.41 -27.64 12.92
N PRO A 51 -1.90 -27.96 14.12
CA PRO A 51 -1.25 -27.62 15.38
C PRO A 51 0.14 -28.26 15.56
N ASP A 52 0.38 -29.40 14.92
CA ASP A 52 1.66 -30.11 14.94
C ASP A 52 2.73 -29.46 14.04
N TRP A 53 2.32 -28.51 13.18
CA TRP A 53 3.23 -27.81 12.27
C TRP A 53 3.75 -26.53 12.90
N GLN A 54 4.93 -26.62 13.53
CA GLN A 54 5.60 -25.51 14.19
C GLN A 54 7.05 -25.42 13.73
N PRO A 55 7.33 -24.78 12.57
CA PRO A 55 8.69 -24.64 12.08
C PRO A 55 9.51 -23.74 13.01
N PRO A 56 10.79 -24.06 13.27
CA PRO A 56 11.66 -23.19 14.04
C PRO A 56 11.91 -21.88 13.29
N PHE A 57 12.02 -20.78 14.02
CA PHE A 57 12.38 -19.49 13.43
C PHE A 57 13.83 -19.53 12.96
N ALA A 58 14.06 -19.35 11.65
CA ALA A 58 15.37 -19.53 11.05
C ALA A 58 16.32 -18.31 11.21
N CYS A 59 15.80 -17.16 11.60
CA CYS A 59 16.58 -15.93 11.71
C CYS A 59 17.10 -15.71 13.13
N ASP A 60 18.38 -15.40 13.25
CA ASP A 60 18.98 -14.96 14.51
C ASP A 60 18.60 -13.50 14.78
N VAL A 61 17.84 -13.28 15.86
CA VAL A 61 17.28 -11.97 16.23
C VAL A 61 18.39 -11.00 16.64
N ASP A 62 19.47 -11.49 17.25
CA ASP A 62 20.56 -10.64 17.78
C ASP A 62 21.46 -10.10 16.66
N ARG A 63 21.47 -10.78 15.51
CA ARG A 63 22.25 -10.39 14.33
C ARG A 63 21.42 -9.65 13.27
N LEU A 64 20.09 -9.69 13.36
CA LEU A 64 19.20 -9.10 12.36
C LEU A 64 19.13 -7.57 12.50
N HIS A 65 19.90 -6.87 11.68
CA HIS A 65 19.83 -5.41 11.57
C HIS A 65 19.10 -5.01 10.29
N PHE A 66 18.09 -4.15 10.42
CA PHE A 66 17.40 -3.55 9.29
C PHE A 66 17.12 -2.06 9.57
N THR A 67 17.14 -1.24 8.52
CA THR A 67 16.81 0.18 8.63
C THR A 67 15.28 0.34 8.61
N PRO A 68 14.64 0.81 9.70
CA PRO A 68 13.19 0.98 9.73
C PRO A 68 12.75 2.11 8.81
N ARG A 69 11.50 2.02 8.32
CA ARG A 69 10.86 3.09 7.53
C ARG A 69 9.85 3.85 8.41
N ILE A 70 9.88 5.18 8.33
CA ILE A 70 8.90 6.04 9.02
C ILE A 70 7.62 6.12 8.17
N GLN A 71 6.48 5.77 8.76
CA GLN A 71 5.16 5.89 8.12
C GLN A 71 4.32 6.93 8.88
N ARG A 72 4.02 8.06 8.23
CA ARG A 72 3.20 9.15 8.81
C ARG A 72 1.73 8.92 8.45
N LEU A 73 0.91 8.61 9.45
CA LEU A 73 -0.53 8.31 9.28
C LEU A 73 -1.30 9.46 8.60
N ASN A 74 -0.99 10.71 8.95
CA ASN A 74 -1.64 11.91 8.40
C ASN A 74 -1.36 12.13 6.91
N GLU A 75 -0.29 11.54 6.37
CA GLU A 75 0.13 11.67 4.97
C GLU A 75 -0.12 10.37 4.18
N LEU A 76 -0.69 9.35 4.83
CA LEU A 76 -0.87 8.02 4.25
C LEU A 76 -2.00 7.98 3.21
N GLU A 77 -3.02 8.83 3.37
CA GLU A 77 -4.09 8.97 2.40
C GLU A 77 -3.60 9.74 1.17
N ALA A 78 -3.09 9.02 0.17
CA ALA A 78 -2.68 9.60 -1.11
C ALA A 78 -3.84 10.21 -1.93
N GLN A 79 -5.08 10.09 -1.46
CA GLN A 79 -6.31 10.57 -2.08
C GLN A 79 -6.83 11.89 -1.49
N THR A 80 -6.03 12.61 -0.69
CA THR A 80 -6.45 13.94 -0.24
C THR A 80 -6.82 14.78 -1.46
N ARG A 81 -8.02 15.37 -1.48
CA ARG A 81 -8.55 16.14 -2.62
C ARG A 81 -7.55 17.17 -3.18
N VAL A 82 -6.72 17.73 -2.31
CA VAL A 82 -5.65 18.67 -2.64
C VAL A 82 -4.58 18.04 -3.55
N LYS A 83 -4.15 16.80 -3.26
CA LYS A 83 -3.13 16.10 -4.04
C LYS A 83 -3.66 15.70 -5.42
N LEU A 84 -4.91 15.23 -5.49
CA LEU A 84 -5.57 14.90 -6.75
C LEU A 84 -5.78 16.14 -7.62
N ASN A 85 -6.28 17.24 -7.05
CA ASN A 85 -6.45 18.50 -7.76
C ASN A 85 -5.12 19.07 -8.28
N PHE A 86 -4.05 18.92 -7.49
CA PHE A 86 -2.71 19.35 -7.90
C PHE A 86 -2.18 18.55 -9.08
N LEU A 87 -2.33 17.21 -9.05
CA LEU A 87 -1.92 16.35 -10.15
C LEU A 87 -2.75 16.60 -11.43
N ASP A 88 -4.06 16.83 -11.30
CA ASP A 88 -4.95 17.16 -12.41
C ASP A 88 -4.57 18.50 -13.07
N GLN A 89 -4.27 19.54 -12.27
CA GLN A 89 -3.80 20.82 -12.80
C GLN A 89 -2.44 20.72 -13.48
N ILE A 90 -1.51 19.92 -12.93
CA ILE A 90 -0.22 19.66 -13.55
C ILE A 90 -0.40 18.92 -14.87
N ALA A 91 -1.22 17.87 -14.92
CA ALA A 91 -1.48 17.12 -16.13
C ALA A 91 -2.01 18.05 -17.25
N LYS A 92 -3.01 18.87 -16.94
CA LYS A 92 -3.57 19.88 -17.86
C LYS A 92 -2.53 20.89 -18.34
N PHE A 93 -1.63 21.34 -17.45
CA PHE A 93 -0.55 22.24 -17.82
C PHE A 93 0.39 21.62 -18.85
N TRP A 94 0.84 20.38 -18.63
CA TRP A 94 1.75 19.70 -19.57
C TRP A 94 1.09 19.34 -20.90
N GLU A 95 -0.20 18.98 -20.88
CA GLU A 95 -1.00 18.78 -22.10
C GLU A 95 -1.07 20.05 -22.96
N LEU A 96 -1.29 21.22 -22.33
CA LEU A 96 -1.31 22.51 -23.02
C LEU A 96 0.06 22.94 -23.57
N GLN A 97 1.16 22.47 -22.97
CA GLN A 97 2.53 22.72 -23.45
C GLN A 97 2.98 21.73 -24.53
N GLY A 98 2.11 20.80 -24.98
CA GLY A 98 2.39 19.87 -26.07
C GLY A 98 3.34 18.72 -25.72
N CYS A 99 3.69 18.57 -24.44
CA CYS A 99 4.52 17.46 -23.96
C CYS A 99 3.58 16.39 -23.39
N ALA A 100 3.05 15.53 -24.27
CA ALA A 100 2.40 14.31 -23.80
C ALA A 100 3.43 13.55 -22.96
N GLN A 101 3.07 13.18 -21.72
CA GLN A 101 3.89 12.33 -20.86
C GLN A 101 4.12 10.99 -21.54
N ASN A 102 5.03 10.93 -22.49
CA ASN A 102 5.54 9.69 -23.01
C ASN A 102 7.03 9.85 -23.24
N SER A 103 7.75 8.97 -22.56
CA SER A 103 9.14 8.60 -22.73
C SER A 103 10.20 9.63 -22.31
N THR A 104 10.84 9.33 -21.17
CA THR A 104 12.27 9.54 -20.80
C THR A 104 12.73 10.67 -19.88
N CYS A 105 11.88 11.54 -19.33
CA CYS A 105 12.32 12.45 -18.26
C CYS A 105 12.16 11.81 -16.86
N GLY A 106 13.12 10.96 -16.49
CA GLY A 106 13.41 10.56 -15.10
C GLY A 106 12.22 10.03 -14.31
N ALA A 107 11.93 8.72 -14.41
CA ALA A 107 11.11 8.01 -13.45
C ALA A 107 11.78 8.04 -12.06
N LYS A 108 11.67 9.16 -11.36
CA LYS A 108 11.72 9.15 -9.91
C LYS A 108 10.41 8.51 -9.47
N ASP A 109 10.53 7.46 -8.66
CA ASP A 109 9.44 6.72 -8.01
C ASP A 109 8.22 7.65 -7.78
N PRO A 110 6.99 7.29 -8.20
CA PRO A 110 5.80 8.14 -8.02
C PRO A 110 5.50 8.52 -6.56
N ARG A 111 6.26 7.99 -5.59
CA ARG A 111 6.27 8.38 -4.17
C ARG A 111 7.24 9.51 -3.80
N SER A 112 8.10 10.01 -4.69
CA SER A 112 9.40 10.56 -4.26
C SER A 112 9.59 12.08 -4.27
N VAL A 113 8.62 12.93 -4.63
CA VAL A 113 8.75 14.36 -4.30
C VAL A 113 7.40 15.04 -4.09
N PRO A 114 7.04 15.43 -2.86
CA PRO A 114 5.94 16.35 -2.64
C PRO A 114 6.36 17.72 -3.20
N ALA A 115 5.71 18.17 -4.27
CA ALA A 115 5.96 19.51 -4.82
C ALA A 115 5.77 20.64 -3.77
N GLN A 116 4.95 20.39 -2.74
CA GLN A 116 4.85 21.26 -1.57
C GLN A 116 6.19 21.50 -0.88
N GLN A 117 7.07 20.50 -0.79
CA GLN A 117 8.38 20.65 -0.14
C GLN A 117 9.31 21.57 -0.93
N ILE A 118 9.16 21.64 -2.25
CA ILE A 118 9.93 22.52 -3.13
C ILE A 118 9.34 23.94 -3.07
N GLY A 119 8.01 24.09 -3.05
CA GLY A 119 7.34 25.37 -2.85
C GLY A 119 7.69 26.03 -1.50
N CYS A 120 7.63 25.26 -0.41
CA CYS A 120 7.97 25.75 0.93
C CYS A 120 9.45 26.14 1.09
N ARG A 121 10.34 25.64 0.22
CA ARG A 121 11.78 25.97 0.22
C ARG A 121 12.17 27.02 -0.83
N GLY A 122 11.21 27.80 -1.32
CA GLY A 122 11.49 28.94 -2.21
C GLY A 122 11.57 28.57 -3.70
N GLY A 123 10.99 27.45 -4.10
CA GLY A 123 10.90 27.04 -5.50
C GLY A 123 12.18 26.42 -6.05
N TRP A 124 12.08 25.86 -7.27
CA TRP A 124 13.16 25.14 -7.95
C TRP A 124 14.42 25.99 -8.17
N ILE A 125 14.27 27.32 -8.30
CA ILE A 125 15.38 28.26 -8.53
C ILE A 125 16.35 28.31 -7.34
N ARG A 126 15.87 28.04 -6.11
CA ARG A 126 16.68 28.11 -4.89
C ARG A 126 17.44 26.81 -4.59
N PHE A 127 17.16 25.72 -5.31
CA PHE A 127 17.84 24.42 -5.13
C PHE A 127 18.98 24.18 -6.12
N SER A 128 19.16 25.06 -7.13
CA SER A 128 20.23 24.99 -8.14
C SER A 128 21.41 25.95 -7.88
N LEU A 129 21.47 26.55 -6.68
CA LEU A 129 22.56 27.42 -6.23
C LEU A 129 23.26 26.78 -5.02
#